data_AF-A0A930HVV5-F1
#
_entry.id   AF-A0A930HVV5-F1
#
_cell.length_a   1.000
_cell.length_b   1.000
_cell.length_c   1.000
_cell.angle_alpha   90.00
_cell.angle_beta   90.00
_cell.angle_gamma   90.00
#
_symmetry.space_group_name_H-M   'P 1'
#
loop_
_entity.id
_entity.type
_entity.pdbx_description
1 polymer ?
#
loop_
_entity_poly.entity_id
_entity_poly.type
_entity_poly.pdbx_seq_one_letter_code
_entity_poly.pdbx_strand_id
1 'polypeptide(L)'
;MKASKLLWAVVMALTFVLISCDRVTDEPTIEGEMKKLFDSQAQRKSFRVLTASGKPYNHKVDWHIVGIMVPSSDTYLTKKVDTLSNGDLKISYDWVSFTVRENKSVIDVEVQKNETGKVRSVYFSTRNSDRQITLPDMRVTQRAE
;
A
#
# COMPACT_ATOMS: atom_id res chain seq x y z
N MET A 1 -14.87 -41.37 -38.54
CA MET A 1 -13.86 -40.95 -37.52
C MET A 1 -13.02 -39.76 -38.01
N LYS A 2 -13.58 -38.53 -38.07
CA LYS A 2 -12.79 -37.32 -38.39
C LYS A 2 -13.25 -36.07 -37.60
N ALA A 3 -14.51 -36.01 -37.19
CA ALA A 3 -15.04 -34.89 -36.41
C ALA A 3 -14.55 -34.83 -34.94
N SER A 4 -14.27 -35.98 -34.29
CA SER A 4 -13.89 -36.00 -32.87
C SER A 4 -12.47 -35.46 -32.59
N LYS A 5 -11.57 -35.54 -33.58
CA LYS A 5 -10.18 -35.03 -33.44
C LYS A 5 -10.12 -33.51 -33.55
N LEU A 6 -10.98 -32.89 -34.37
CA LEU A 6 -11.08 -31.43 -34.49
C LEU A 6 -11.71 -30.79 -33.26
N LEU A 7 -12.72 -31.44 -32.66
CA LEU A 7 -13.37 -30.94 -31.44
C LEU A 7 -12.40 -30.85 -30.26
N TRP A 8 -11.54 -31.85 -30.08
CA TRP A 8 -10.53 -31.87 -29.02
C TRP A 8 -9.44 -30.80 -29.20
N ALA A 9 -9.03 -30.51 -30.44
CA ALA A 9 -8.08 -29.46 -30.73
C ALA A 9 -8.64 -28.06 -30.40
N VAL A 10 -9.93 -27.83 -30.64
CA VAL A 10 -10.60 -26.58 -30.30
C VAL A 10 -10.78 -26.42 -28.79
N VAL A 11 -11.12 -27.50 -28.06
CA VAL A 11 -11.24 -27.47 -26.59
C VAL A 11 -9.88 -27.20 -25.93
N MET A 12 -8.80 -27.82 -26.41
CA MET A 12 -7.44 -27.57 -25.91
C MET A 12 -6.92 -26.18 -26.28
N ALA A 13 -7.31 -25.62 -27.43
CA ALA A 13 -6.96 -24.25 -27.79
C ALA A 13 -7.71 -23.21 -26.93
N LEU A 14 -8.97 -23.46 -26.58
CA LEU A 14 -9.76 -22.55 -25.72
C LEU A 14 -9.26 -22.52 -24.26
N THR A 15 -8.72 -23.62 -23.73
CA THR A 15 -8.18 -23.63 -22.36
C THR A 15 -6.90 -22.80 -22.22
N PHE A 16 -6.14 -22.59 -23.30
CA PHE A 16 -4.97 -21.71 -23.29
C PHE A 16 -5.33 -20.22 -23.35
N VAL A 17 -6.46 -19.84 -23.95
CA VAL A 17 -6.87 -18.42 -24.09
C VAL A 17 -7.44 -17.84 -22.78
N LEU A 18 -7.89 -18.69 -21.84
CA LEU A 18 -8.51 -18.24 -20.58
C LEU A 18 -7.54 -18.07 -19.41
N ILE A 19 -6.22 -18.25 -19.61
CA ILE A 19 -5.20 -18.08 -18.55
C ILE A 19 -4.45 -16.74 -18.70
N SER A 20 -4.74 -15.93 -19.72
CA SER A 20 -4.29 -14.53 -19.76
C SER A 20 -5.25 -13.64 -18.95
N CYS A 21 -5.42 -13.95 -17.67
CA CYS A 21 -5.88 -12.97 -16.70
C CYS A 21 -4.60 -12.39 -16.09
N ASP A 22 -4.17 -11.23 -16.59
CA ASP A 22 -3.20 -10.40 -15.87
C ASP A 22 -3.71 -10.25 -14.43
N ARG A 23 -2.92 -10.80 -13.51
CA ARG A 23 -3.36 -11.12 -12.16
C ARG A 23 -3.52 -9.84 -11.34
N VAL A 24 -4.76 -9.41 -11.17
CA VAL A 24 -5.21 -8.46 -10.12
C VAL A 24 -4.76 -8.92 -8.71
N THR A 25 -4.26 -10.16 -8.55
CA THR A 25 -3.85 -10.74 -7.26
C THR A 25 -2.50 -10.29 -6.73
N ASP A 26 -1.68 -9.58 -7.52
CA ASP A 26 -0.31 -9.17 -7.16
C ASP A 26 -0.19 -7.68 -6.76
N GLU A 27 -1.29 -6.92 -6.84
CA GLU A 27 -1.31 -5.51 -6.46
C GLU A 27 -1.00 -5.30 -4.96
N PRO A 28 -0.23 -4.28 -4.57
CA PRO A 28 0.12 -4.04 -3.17
C PRO A 28 -1.04 -3.42 -2.36
N THR A 29 -1.27 -3.97 -1.18
CA THR A 29 -2.16 -3.43 -0.15
C THR A 29 -1.48 -3.48 1.22
N ILE A 30 -2.08 -2.88 2.25
CA ILE A 30 -1.57 -2.93 3.63
C ILE A 30 -2.36 -3.97 4.42
N GLU A 31 -1.66 -4.71 5.28
CA GLU A 31 -2.26 -5.65 6.24
C GLU A 31 -3.31 -4.96 7.14
N GLY A 32 -4.50 -5.55 7.23
CA GLY A 32 -5.63 -5.02 8.02
C GLY A 32 -6.34 -3.84 7.35
N GLU A 33 -7.10 -3.07 8.13
CA GLU A 33 -7.87 -1.95 7.58
C GLU A 33 -6.99 -0.77 7.14
N MET A 34 -7.40 -0.03 6.11
CA MET A 34 -6.72 1.20 5.68
C MET A 34 -6.57 2.24 6.80
N LYS A 35 -7.53 2.27 7.74
CA LYS A 35 -7.53 3.16 8.90
C LYS A 35 -6.70 2.55 10.03
N LYS A 36 -5.59 3.21 10.39
CA LYS A 36 -4.73 2.83 11.51
C LYS A 36 -4.95 3.75 12.70
N LEU A 37 -5.28 3.14 13.84
CA LEU A 37 -5.58 3.85 15.08
C LEU A 37 -4.39 3.84 16.03
N PHE A 38 -4.12 5.01 16.58
CA PHE A 38 -3.11 5.26 17.60
C PHE A 38 -3.77 5.95 18.80
N ASP A 39 -3.30 5.64 20.00
CA ASP A 39 -3.69 6.36 21.20
C ASP A 39 -2.92 7.69 21.30
N SER A 40 -3.15 8.46 22.36
CA SER A 40 -2.53 9.78 22.52
C SER A 40 -1.02 9.73 22.78
N GLN A 41 -0.44 8.56 23.06
CA GLN A 41 0.98 8.43 23.40
C GLN A 41 1.85 8.35 22.15
N ALA A 42 3.16 8.56 22.35
CA ALA A 42 4.14 8.27 21.31
C ALA A 42 4.17 6.76 21.05
N GLN A 43 4.03 6.36 19.79
CA GLN A 43 3.90 4.97 19.40
C GLN A 43 4.60 4.71 18.08
N ARG A 44 5.18 3.52 17.95
CA ARG A 44 5.65 2.98 16.67
C ARG A 44 4.92 1.68 16.37
N LYS A 45 4.38 1.56 15.16
CA LYS A 45 3.72 0.35 14.67
C LYS A 45 4.22 0.03 13.26
N SER A 46 4.38 -1.25 12.97
CA SER A 46 4.79 -1.75 11.66
C SER A 46 3.60 -2.40 10.99
N PHE A 47 3.41 -2.13 9.70
CA PHE A 47 2.36 -2.74 8.89
C PHE A 47 2.97 -3.44 7.70
N ARG A 48 2.64 -4.72 7.51
CA ARG A 48 3.13 -5.47 6.36
C ARG A 48 2.40 -5.02 5.11
N VAL A 49 3.14 -4.92 4.01
CA VAL A 49 2.56 -4.81 2.68
C VAL A 49 2.28 -6.22 2.20
N LEU A 50 1.06 -6.43 1.72
CA LEU A 50 0.57 -7.69 1.19
C LEU A 50 0.22 -7.51 -0.28
N THR A 51 0.13 -8.59 -1.02
CA THR A 51 -0.57 -8.57 -2.30
C THR A 51 -2.09 -8.47 -2.05
N ALA A 52 -2.88 -8.13 -3.06
CA ALA A 52 -4.34 -8.11 -2.97
C ALA A 52 -4.94 -9.47 -2.56
N SER A 53 -4.22 -10.56 -2.80
CA SER A 53 -4.55 -11.91 -2.33
C SER A 53 -4.12 -12.22 -0.89
N GLY A 54 -3.59 -11.24 -0.15
CA GLY A 54 -3.17 -11.36 1.26
C GLY A 54 -1.82 -12.04 1.49
N LYS A 55 -1.05 -12.31 0.43
CA LYS A 55 0.29 -12.91 0.55
C LYS A 55 1.32 -11.84 0.89
N PRO A 56 2.43 -12.17 1.56
CA PRO A 56 3.53 -11.23 1.75
C PRO A 56 3.96 -10.61 0.43
N TYR A 57 3.98 -9.29 0.38
CA TYR A 57 4.40 -8.56 -0.80
C TYR A 57 5.92 -8.67 -0.97
N ASN A 58 6.35 -9.02 -2.19
CA ASN A 58 7.76 -9.16 -2.54
C ASN A 58 8.00 -8.47 -3.89
N HIS A 59 8.29 -7.17 -3.84
CA HIS A 59 8.90 -6.30 -4.87
C HIS A 59 8.51 -6.42 -6.36
N LYS A 60 7.43 -7.13 -6.70
CA LYS A 60 7.07 -7.39 -8.10
C LYS A 60 6.36 -6.23 -8.80
N VAL A 61 5.89 -5.22 -8.06
CA VAL A 61 5.03 -4.13 -8.59
C VAL A 61 5.55 -2.76 -8.15
N ASP A 62 5.90 -1.89 -9.10
CA ASP A 62 6.48 -0.60 -8.74
C ASP A 62 5.45 0.41 -8.21
N TRP A 63 5.28 0.46 -6.89
CA TRP A 63 4.59 1.56 -6.22
C TRP A 63 5.57 2.57 -5.61
N HIS A 64 5.17 3.83 -5.51
CA HIS A 64 5.96 4.93 -4.96
C HIS A 64 5.13 5.80 -4.01
N ILE A 65 5.82 6.47 -3.09
CA ILE A 65 5.21 7.44 -2.17
C ILE A 65 4.91 8.72 -2.94
N VAL A 66 3.68 9.22 -2.84
CA VAL A 66 3.27 10.50 -3.44
C VAL A 66 3.36 11.62 -2.43
N GLY A 67 2.94 11.36 -1.19
CA GLY A 67 3.02 12.36 -0.13
C GLY A 67 2.18 12.01 1.10
N ILE A 68 2.20 12.93 2.07
CA ILE A 68 1.25 12.96 3.18
C ILE A 68 0.24 14.08 2.88
N MET A 69 -1.03 13.77 3.04
CA MET A 69 -2.16 14.62 2.66
C MET A 69 -3.08 14.86 3.85
N VAL A 70 -3.85 15.95 3.76
CA VAL A 70 -5.00 16.16 4.64
C VAL A 70 -6.04 15.08 4.34
N PRO A 71 -6.62 14.40 5.36
CA PRO A 71 -7.65 13.40 5.12
C PRO A 71 -8.83 13.96 4.32
N SER A 72 -9.26 13.23 3.29
CA SER A 72 -10.39 13.61 2.43
C SER A 72 -10.21 14.92 1.63
N SER A 73 -8.96 15.35 1.42
CA SER A 73 -8.62 16.49 0.56
C SER A 73 -7.46 16.12 -0.35
N ASP A 74 -7.39 16.74 -1.53
CA ASP A 74 -6.26 16.60 -2.47
C ASP A 74 -5.05 17.48 -2.07
N THR A 75 -5.08 18.07 -0.87
CA THR A 75 -4.02 18.96 -0.37
C THR A 75 -2.89 18.16 0.27
N TYR A 76 -1.68 18.34 -0.27
CA TYR A 76 -0.47 17.75 0.29
C TYR A 76 0.07 18.60 1.44
N LEU A 77 0.31 17.94 2.57
CA LEU A 77 1.03 18.47 3.71
C LEU A 77 2.55 18.41 3.46
N THR A 78 3.01 17.35 2.81
CA THR A 78 4.38 17.23 2.29
C THR A 78 4.44 16.22 1.16
N LYS A 79 5.41 16.40 0.26
CA LYS A 79 5.81 15.44 -0.77
C LYS A 79 7.28 15.07 -0.69
N LYS A 80 8.00 15.63 0.30
CA LYS A 80 9.44 15.41 0.43
C LYS A 80 9.68 14.01 0.98
N VAL A 81 10.20 13.15 0.11
CA VAL A 81 10.63 11.79 0.46
C VAL A 81 12.15 11.80 0.54
N ASP A 82 12.68 11.36 1.67
CA ASP A 82 14.11 11.20 1.89
C ASP A 82 14.47 9.72 1.71
N THR A 83 15.56 9.43 0.99
CA THR A 83 16.15 8.09 0.94
C THR A 83 17.21 7.98 2.03
N LEU A 84 17.04 7.01 2.92
CA LEU A 84 17.96 6.73 4.02
C LEU A 84 19.17 5.94 3.52
N SER A 85 20.24 5.91 4.31
CA SER A 85 21.50 5.23 3.95
C SER A 85 21.37 3.72 3.74
N ASN A 86 20.32 3.11 4.30
CA ASN A 86 20.00 1.68 4.15
C ASN A 86 19.02 1.41 2.99
N GLY A 87 18.71 2.40 2.15
CA GLY A 87 17.78 2.27 1.03
C GLY A 87 16.30 2.45 1.40
N ASP A 88 15.97 2.61 2.69
CA ASP A 88 14.60 2.87 3.11
C ASP A 88 14.15 4.27 2.66
N LEU A 89 12.85 4.40 2.39
CA LEU A 89 12.24 5.68 2.04
C LEU A 89 11.49 6.23 3.25
N LYS A 90 11.80 7.46 3.65
CA LYS A 90 11.15 8.14 4.76
C LYS A 90 10.40 9.37 4.27
N ILE A 91 9.17 9.55 4.76
CA ILE A 91 8.41 10.79 4.63
C ILE A 91 7.89 11.18 5.99
N SER A 92 7.95 12.46 6.32
CA SER A 92 7.60 12.96 7.66
C SER A 92 6.85 14.27 7.57
N TYR A 93 5.85 14.43 8.42
CA TYR A 93 5.10 15.66 8.58
C TYR A 93 4.77 15.87 10.05
N ASP A 94 5.27 16.97 10.62
CA ASP A 94 4.94 17.41 11.98
C ASP A 94 5.09 16.29 13.02
N TRP A 95 3.98 15.68 13.42
CA TRP A 95 3.88 14.67 14.47
C TRP A 95 3.99 13.21 13.99
N VAL A 96 4.08 12.96 12.68
CA VAL A 96 4.05 11.60 12.11
C VAL A 96 5.13 11.37 11.06
N SER A 97 5.69 10.17 11.06
CA SER A 97 6.59 9.70 10.01
C SER A 97 6.24 8.30 9.52
N PHE A 98 6.47 8.08 8.23
CA PHE A 98 6.33 6.80 7.56
C PHE A 98 7.70 6.41 7.01
N THR A 99 8.16 5.22 7.35
CA THR A 99 9.38 4.63 6.78
C THR A 99 9.00 3.37 6.03
N VAL A 100 9.13 3.41 4.71
CA VAL A 100 8.93 2.27 3.81
C VAL A 100 10.27 1.59 3.66
N ARG A 101 10.35 0.30 4.01
CA ARG A 101 11.61 -0.45 3.87
C ARG A 101 12.04 -0.52 2.41
N GLU A 102 13.34 -0.61 2.15
CA GLU A 102 13.91 -0.73 0.79
C GLU A 102 13.16 -1.81 -0.01
N ASN A 103 12.85 -2.95 0.63
CA ASN A 103 12.17 -4.06 -0.02
C ASN A 103 10.64 -3.86 -0.24
N LYS A 104 10.10 -2.68 0.10
CA LYS A 104 8.69 -2.28 0.08
C LYS A 104 7.72 -3.25 0.79
N SER A 105 8.23 -4.12 1.68
CA SER A 105 7.43 -5.16 2.34
C SER A 105 6.79 -4.72 3.66
N VAL A 106 7.28 -3.62 4.24
CA VAL A 106 6.82 -3.10 5.54
C VAL A 106 6.83 -1.58 5.51
N ILE A 107 5.80 -1.00 6.12
CA ILE A 107 5.69 0.42 6.41
C ILE A 107 5.70 0.59 7.93
N ASP A 108 6.77 1.18 8.45
CA ASP A 108 6.87 1.59 9.84
C ASP A 108 6.23 2.97 10.00
N VAL A 109 5.31 3.11 10.93
CA VAL A 109 4.64 4.36 11.27
C VAL A 109 5.02 4.74 12.68
N GLU A 110 5.58 5.93 12.83
CA GLU A 110 5.93 6.52 14.11
C GLU A 110 5.11 7.79 14.31
N VAL A 111 4.44 7.87 15.46
CA VAL A 111 3.64 9.04 15.86
C VAL A 111 4.19 9.59 17.16
N GLN A 112 4.26 10.91 17.25
CA GLN A 112 4.58 11.62 18.49
C GLN A 112 3.36 11.67 19.42
N LYS A 113 3.58 12.03 20.70
CA LYS A 113 2.50 12.25 21.67
C LYS A 113 1.54 13.33 21.17
N ASN A 114 0.23 13.15 21.39
CA ASN A 114 -0.79 14.11 21.00
C ASN A 114 -1.28 14.94 22.19
N GLU A 115 -0.69 16.13 22.34
CA GLU A 115 -1.01 17.06 23.44
C GLU A 115 -1.99 18.16 23.01
N THR A 116 -2.57 18.05 21.80
CA THR A 116 -3.41 19.11 21.20
C THR A 116 -4.84 19.15 21.76
N GLY A 117 -5.23 18.16 22.56
CA GLY A 117 -6.62 17.99 23.03
C GLY A 117 -7.62 17.67 21.92
N LYS A 118 -7.16 17.37 20.70
CA LYS A 118 -8.01 17.05 19.54
C LYS A 118 -7.52 15.81 18.83
N VAL A 119 -8.46 15.06 18.25
CA VAL A 119 -8.14 13.96 17.33
C VAL A 119 -7.44 14.55 16.11
N ARG A 120 -6.34 13.94 15.68
CA ARG A 120 -5.58 14.35 14.49
C ARG A 120 -5.40 13.17 13.55
N SER A 121 -5.29 13.47 12.26
CA SER A 121 -5.16 12.43 11.25
C SER A 121 -4.47 12.94 9.99
N VAL A 122 -3.79 12.03 9.30
CA VAL A 122 -3.19 12.25 8.00
C VAL A 122 -3.51 11.09 7.06
N TYR A 123 -3.36 11.34 5.76
CA TYR A 123 -3.45 10.32 4.73
C TYR A 123 -2.08 10.13 4.07
N PHE A 124 -1.53 8.93 4.15
CA PHE A 124 -0.34 8.52 3.41
C PHE A 124 -0.78 8.01 2.04
N SER A 125 -0.35 8.71 0.98
CA SER A 125 -0.72 8.43 -0.39
C SER A 125 0.44 7.84 -1.17
N THR A 126 0.12 6.81 -1.93
CA THR A 126 1.01 6.10 -2.83
C THR A 126 0.41 6.07 -4.23
N ARG A 127 1.23 5.66 -5.20
CA ARG A 127 0.81 5.52 -6.59
C ARG A 127 1.62 4.43 -7.26
N ASN A 128 1.03 3.80 -8.27
CA ASN A 128 1.68 2.91 -9.21
C ASN A 128 1.66 3.55 -10.61
N SER A 129 2.60 3.19 -11.50
CA SER A 129 2.56 3.53 -12.92
C SER A 129 1.29 3.02 -13.61
N ASP A 130 0.74 1.91 -13.12
CA ASP A 130 -0.51 1.33 -13.64
C ASP A 130 -1.74 1.93 -12.92
N ARG A 131 -2.85 2.10 -13.66
CA ARG A 131 -4.15 2.57 -13.13
C ARG A 131 -4.87 1.47 -12.33
N GLN A 132 -4.22 0.96 -11.28
CA GLN A 132 -4.70 -0.15 -10.43
C GLN A 132 -5.65 0.29 -9.33
N ILE A 133 -6.38 -0.68 -8.76
CA ILE A 133 -7.47 -0.45 -7.80
C ILE A 133 -6.98 -0.51 -6.35
N THR A 134 -5.92 -1.28 -6.06
CA THR A 134 -5.38 -1.40 -4.70
C THR A 134 -3.98 -0.83 -4.59
N LEU A 135 -3.79 0.00 -3.56
CA LEU A 135 -2.55 0.68 -3.24
C LEU A 135 -2.31 0.60 -1.72
N PRO A 136 -1.06 0.60 -1.27
CA PRO A 136 -0.71 0.62 0.15
C PRO A 136 -0.89 2.04 0.75
N ASP A 137 -2.06 2.63 0.50
CA ASP A 137 -2.49 3.88 1.09
C ASP A 137 -2.98 3.66 2.51
N MET A 138 -2.77 4.65 3.38
CA MET A 138 -3.06 4.52 4.80
C MET A 138 -3.63 5.81 5.39
N ARG A 139 -4.72 5.71 6.15
CA ARG A 139 -5.17 6.80 7.01
C ARG A 139 -4.69 6.55 8.44
N VAL A 140 -3.79 7.39 8.94
CA VAL A 140 -3.37 7.35 10.35
C VAL A 140 -4.23 8.31 11.13
N THR A 141 -4.87 7.84 12.20
CA THR A 141 -5.68 8.65 13.12
C THR A 141 -5.20 8.42 14.55
N GLN A 142 -4.90 9.52 15.24
CA GLN A 142 -4.43 9.51 16.62
C GLN A 142 -5.46 10.18 17.53
N ARG A 143 -5.80 9.53 18.65
CA ARG A 143 -6.72 10.07 19.65
C ARG A 143 -6.11 11.27 20.40
N ALA A 144 -6.97 12.10 20.97
CA ALA A 144 -6.56 13.10 21.95
C ALA A 144 -6.25 12.43 23.29
N GLU A 145 -5.39 13.05 24.09
CA GLU A 145 -5.19 12.74 25.51
C GLU A 145 -6.43 13.09 26.34
#